data_AF-A0A9P3KW22-F1
#
_entry.id   AF-A0A9P3KW22-F1
#
_cell.length_a   1.000
_cell.length_b   1.000
_cell.length_c   1.000
_cell.angle_alpha   90.00
_cell.angle_beta   90.00
_cell.angle_gamma   90.00
#
_symmetry.space_group_name_H-M   'P 1'
#
loop_
_entity.id
_entity.type
_entity.pdbx_description
1 polymer ?
#
loop_
_entity_poly.entity_id
_entity_poly.type
_entity_poly.pdbx_seq_one_letter_code
_entity_poly.pdbx_strand_id
1 'polypeptide(L)'
;MVDFEPEYLTDDFASNPVLELEGQEAPAVPSLEEMMVEAKRELMALTGMQTEEEFQAALQDCLSRADQLESLVALYAGPQQMTALQENKVLQEAAEKLPTGVSPQAVAFTKRALLTLQNNPSWTFGQKQQMISSIVRGFSALP
;
A
#
# COMPACT_ATOMS: atom_id res chain seq x y z
N MET A 1 -16.64 6.30 4.52
CA MET A 1 -15.70 5.39 3.85
C MET A 1 -14.35 5.68 4.48
N VAL A 2 -13.75 4.70 5.16
CA VAL A 2 -12.42 4.89 5.75
C VAL A 2 -11.45 4.50 4.64
N ASP A 3 -10.82 5.50 4.03
CA ASP A 3 -9.78 5.26 3.04
C ASP A 3 -8.58 4.69 3.80
N PHE A 4 -8.35 3.38 3.64
CA PHE A 4 -7.22 2.69 4.25
C PHE A 4 -6.00 2.96 3.37
N GLU A 5 -5.33 4.09 3.62
CA GLU A 5 -4.10 4.42 2.90
C GLU A 5 -2.93 3.60 3.48
N PRO A 6 -2.28 2.73 2.70
CA PRO A 6 -1.12 1.99 3.17
C PRO A 6 0.01 2.96 3.49
N GLU A 7 0.78 2.65 4.53
CA GLU A 7 1.85 3.48 5.08
C GLU A 7 2.79 4.02 3.98
N TYR A 8 2.84 5.35 3.85
CA TYR A 8 3.80 6.05 3.00
C TYR A 8 5.14 6.13 3.74
N LEU A 9 6.15 5.42 3.28
CA LEU A 9 7.51 5.46 3.86
C LEU A 9 8.37 6.60 3.26
N THR A 10 8.59 7.61 4.12
CA THR A 10 9.83 8.36 4.43
C THR A 10 10.64 9.17 3.39
N ASP A 11 10.83 10.46 3.76
CA ASP A 11 11.90 11.47 3.58
C ASP A 11 12.70 11.66 2.28
N ASP A 12 12.82 10.67 1.40
CA ASP A 12 13.57 10.85 0.15
C ASP A 12 12.77 10.24 -1.00
N PHE A 13 12.23 11.11 -1.88
CA PHE A 13 11.41 10.75 -3.05
C PHE A 13 12.10 9.79 -4.05
N ALA A 14 13.35 9.38 -3.77
CA ALA A 14 14.19 8.55 -4.61
C ALA A 14 14.13 7.05 -4.28
N SER A 15 13.75 6.62 -3.07
CA SER A 15 13.65 5.20 -2.73
C SER A 15 12.35 4.87 -2.02
N ASN A 16 11.55 3.99 -2.63
CA ASN A 16 10.48 3.30 -1.93
C ASN A 16 11.08 1.98 -1.41
N PRO A 17 11.27 1.81 -0.09
CA PRO A 17 11.86 0.60 0.47
C PRO A 17 11.07 -0.68 0.14
N VAL A 18 9.79 -0.56 -0.22
CA VAL A 18 8.96 -1.68 -0.69
C VAL A 18 9.33 -2.12 -2.11
N LEU A 19 9.82 -1.22 -2.98
CA LEU A 19 10.24 -1.54 -4.35
C LEU A 19 11.63 -2.18 -4.42
N GLU A 20 12.46 -2.02 -3.39
CA GLU A 20 13.79 -2.67 -3.34
C GLU A 20 13.74 -4.16 -2.99
N LEU A 21 12.54 -4.71 -2.71
CA LEU A 21 12.29 -6.13 -2.47
C LEU A 21 12.00 -6.93 -3.76
N GLU A 22 12.27 -6.39 -4.95
CA GLU A 22 12.21 -7.16 -6.18
C GLU A 22 13.29 -8.27 -6.19
N GLY A 23 12.88 -9.48 -5.79
CA GLY A 23 13.74 -10.68 -5.76
C GLY A 23 14.14 -11.15 -4.36
N GLN A 24 13.72 -10.44 -3.30
CA GLN A 24 13.81 -10.93 -1.92
C GLN A 24 12.45 -11.49 -1.51
N GLU A 25 12.44 -12.68 -0.91
CA GLU A 25 11.23 -13.24 -0.31
C GLU A 25 10.76 -12.24 0.75
N ALA A 26 9.54 -11.70 0.59
CA ALA A 26 8.97 -10.78 1.57
C ALA A 26 9.10 -11.42 2.95
N PRO A 27 9.53 -10.69 3.99
CA PRO A 27 9.64 -11.26 5.32
C PRO A 27 8.31 -11.93 5.66
N ALA A 28 8.37 -13.19 6.10
CA ALA A 28 7.17 -13.95 6.42
C ALA A 28 6.36 -13.12 7.41
N VAL A 29 5.12 -12.79 7.04
CA VAL A 29 4.22 -12.06 7.94
C VAL A 29 3.96 -12.98 9.13
N PRO A 30 4.39 -12.62 10.34
CA PRO A 30 4.15 -13.43 11.52
C PRO A 30 2.65 -13.60 11.74
N SER A 31 2.26 -14.73 12.33
CA SER A 31 0.87 -14.99 12.68
C SER A 31 0.35 -13.96 13.70
N LEU A 32 -0.97 -13.78 13.74
CA LEU A 32 -1.62 -12.90 14.72
C LEU A 32 -1.21 -13.26 16.16
N GLU A 33 -1.06 -14.56 16.45
CA GLU A 33 -0.62 -15.04 17.75
C GLU A 33 0.82 -14.59 18.07
N GLU A 34 1.76 -14.81 17.16
CA GLU A 34 3.17 -14.40 17.32
C GLU A 34 3.29 -12.89 17.55
N MET A 35 2.56 -12.09 16.77
CA MET A 35 2.52 -10.63 16.90
C MET A 35 1.98 -10.19 18.26
N MET A 36 0.92 -10.83 18.74
CA MET A 36 0.34 -10.49 20.05
C MET A 36 1.27 -10.88 21.20
N VAL A 37 1.99 -12.00 21.08
CA VAL A 37 2.99 -12.43 22.06
C VAL A 37 4.20 -11.48 22.08
N GLU A 38 4.66 -11.03 20.91
CA GLU A 38 5.73 -10.04 20.80
C GLU A 38 5.32 -8.69 21.41
N ALA A 39 4.10 -8.21 21.11
CA ALA A 39 3.56 -6.96 21.62
C ALA A 39 2.98 -7.05 23.05
N LYS A 40 3.08 -8.20 23.71
CA LYS A 40 2.43 -8.51 24.99
C LYS A 40 2.58 -7.42 26.04
N ARG A 41 3.80 -6.94 26.26
CA ARG A 41 4.09 -5.93 27.30
C ARG A 41 3.27 -4.65 27.07
N GLU A 42 3.17 -4.22 25.82
CA GLU A 42 2.46 -3.00 25.44
C GLU A 42 0.96 -3.21 25.49
N LEU A 43 0.47 -4.35 24.99
CA LEU A 43 -0.93 -4.73 25.08
C LEU A 43 -1.42 -4.78 26.53
N MET A 44 -0.65 -5.40 27.44
CA MET A 44 -0.99 -5.45 28.86
C MET A 44 -1.04 -4.06 29.49
N ALA A 45 -0.07 -3.19 29.17
CA ALA A 45 -0.06 -1.82 29.67
C ALA A 45 -1.24 -0.98 29.15
N LEU A 46 -1.60 -1.11 27.87
CA LEU A 46 -2.69 -0.36 27.22
C LEU A 46 -4.07 -0.80 27.68
N THR A 47 -4.26 -2.09 27.92
CA THR A 47 -5.55 -2.68 28.30
C THR A 47 -5.74 -2.78 29.82
N GLY A 48 -4.68 -2.52 30.59
CA GLY A 48 -4.69 -2.62 32.05
C GLY A 48 -4.62 -4.05 32.59
N MET A 49 -4.25 -5.03 31.75
CA MET A 49 -4.05 -6.41 32.20
C MET A 49 -2.82 -6.50 33.12
N GLN A 50 -2.99 -7.20 34.24
CA GLN A 50 -1.97 -7.32 35.29
C GLN A 50 -1.35 -8.72 35.32
N THR A 51 -2.07 -9.74 34.83
CA THR A 51 -1.67 -11.14 34.97
C THR A 51 -1.46 -11.82 33.61
N GLU A 52 -0.70 -12.92 33.64
CA GLU A 52 -0.54 -13.80 32.48
C GLU A 52 -1.87 -14.40 32.02
N GLU A 53 -2.70 -14.79 32.99
CA GLU A 53 -3.97 -15.47 32.74
C GLU A 53 -4.95 -14.54 32.01
N GLU A 54 -5.00 -13.25 32.37
CA GLU A 54 -5.77 -12.23 31.67
C GLU A 54 -5.30 -12.07 30.22
N PHE A 55 -3.98 -12.03 30.00
CA PHE A 55 -3.40 -11.94 28.67
C PHE A 55 -3.73 -13.17 27.81
N GLN A 56 -3.57 -14.38 28.35
CA GLN A 56 -3.88 -15.61 27.63
C GLN A 56 -5.38 -15.72 27.30
N ALA A 57 -6.25 -15.31 28.22
CA ALA A 57 -7.69 -15.28 27.96
C ALA A 57 -8.04 -14.28 26.84
N ALA A 58 -7.44 -13.09 26.85
CA ALA A 58 -7.64 -12.08 25.81
C ALA A 58 -7.09 -12.53 24.45
N LEU A 59 -5.94 -13.21 24.43
CA LEU A 59 -5.34 -13.80 23.23
C LEU A 59 -6.28 -14.83 22.61
N GLN A 60 -6.76 -15.79 23.39
CA GLN A 60 -7.68 -16.83 22.90
C GLN A 60 -9.01 -16.24 22.40
N ASP A 61 -9.56 -15.27 23.11
CA ASP A 61 -10.78 -14.55 22.70
C ASP A 61 -10.56 -13.79 21.37
N CYS A 62 -9.40 -13.16 21.19
CA CYS A 62 -9.02 -12.49 19.94
C CYS A 62 -8.89 -13.49 18.78
N LEU A 63 -8.13 -14.57 18.98
CA LEU A 63 -7.93 -15.62 17.97
C LEU A 63 -9.26 -16.28 17.56
N SER A 64 -10.19 -16.47 18.51
CA SER A 64 -11.52 -17.04 18.22
C SER A 64 -12.39 -16.16 17.33
N ARG A 65 -12.09 -14.85 17.25
CA ARG A 65 -12.82 -13.86 16.44
C ARG A 65 -12.03 -13.38 15.23
N ALA A 66 -10.85 -13.93 14.97
CA ALA A 66 -9.95 -13.47 13.91
C ALA A 66 -10.66 -13.42 12.54
N ASP A 67 -11.32 -14.51 12.14
CA ASP A 67 -12.03 -14.60 10.85
C ASP A 67 -13.17 -13.55 10.72
N GLN A 68 -13.84 -13.25 11.84
CA GLN A 68 -14.90 -12.24 11.88
C GLN A 68 -14.33 -10.83 11.73
N LEU A 69 -13.21 -10.56 12.40
CA LEU A 69 -12.49 -9.29 12.28
C LEU A 69 -11.96 -9.09 10.85
N GLU A 70 -11.40 -10.13 10.24
CA GLU A 70 -10.96 -10.10 8.84
C GLU A 70 -12.12 -9.80 7.89
N SER A 71 -13.27 -10.45 8.10
CA SER A 71 -14.49 -10.20 7.32
C SER A 71 -14.98 -8.75 7.45
N LEU A 72 -14.90 -8.17 8.65
CA LEU A 72 -15.25 -6.76 8.88
C LEU A 72 -14.27 -5.82 8.17
N VAL A 73 -12.96 -6.07 8.29
CA VAL A 73 -11.94 -5.29 7.58
C VAL A 73 -12.19 -5.35 6.08
N ALA A 74 -12.44 -6.53 5.52
CA ALA A 74 -12.74 -6.69 4.10
C ALA A 74 -13.99 -5.90 3.67
N LEU A 75 -15.06 -5.91 4.49
CA LEU A 75 -16.28 -5.17 4.22
C LEU A 75 -16.05 -3.65 4.21
N TYR A 76 -15.29 -3.11 5.16
CA TYR A 76 -15.00 -1.68 5.26
C TYR A 76 -13.97 -1.19 4.24
N ALA A 77 -12.98 -2.03 3.92
CA ALA A 77 -11.98 -1.75 2.89
C ALA A 77 -12.61 -1.69 1.48
N GLY A 78 -13.75 -2.35 1.28
CA GLY A 78 -14.48 -2.33 0.02
C GLY A 78 -13.85 -3.20 -1.06
N PRO A 79 -14.45 -3.25 -2.26
CA PRO A 79 -14.10 -4.21 -3.31
C PRO A 79 -12.82 -3.87 -4.09
N GLN A 80 -12.25 -2.68 -3.90
CA GLN A 80 -11.04 -2.22 -4.60
C GLN A 80 -9.83 -2.29 -3.68
N GLN A 81 -9.54 -3.48 -3.15
CA GLN A 81 -8.30 -3.70 -2.43
C GLN A 81 -7.15 -3.80 -3.44
N MET A 82 -6.34 -2.76 -3.50
CA MET A 82 -5.05 -2.80 -4.17
C MET A 82 -3.97 -2.52 -3.15
N THR A 83 -2.91 -3.33 -3.16
CA THR A 83 -1.71 -2.97 -2.42
C THR A 83 -1.02 -1.82 -3.13
N ALA A 84 -0.25 -1.00 -2.40
CA ALA A 84 0.55 0.05 -3.01
C ALA A 84 1.45 -0.46 -4.15
N LEU A 85 1.95 -1.71 -4.04
CA LEU A 85 2.71 -2.37 -5.10
C LEU A 85 1.87 -2.60 -6.36
N GLN A 86 0.65 -3.09 -6.21
CA GLN A 86 -0.27 -3.31 -7.34
C GLN A 86 -0.67 -1.97 -7.98
N GLU A 87 -0.94 -0.95 -7.17
CA GLU A 87 -1.24 0.40 -7.68
C GLU A 87 -0.06 0.95 -8.50
N ASN A 88 1.16 0.86 -7.96
CA ASN A 88 2.36 1.33 -8.64
C ASN A 88 2.61 0.59 -9.96
N LYS A 89 2.35 -0.72 -10.00
CA LYS A 89 2.44 -1.52 -11.22
C LYS A 89 1.44 -1.04 -12.27
N VAL A 90 0.19 -0.78 -11.90
CA VAL A 90 -0.82 -0.26 -12.83
C VAL A 90 -0.45 1.13 -13.36
N LEU A 91 0.09 2.01 -12.51
CA LEU A 91 0.56 3.32 -12.96
C LEU A 91 1.74 3.19 -13.93
N GLN A 92 2.65 2.24 -13.69
CA GLN A 92 3.78 1.97 -14.58
C GLN A 92 3.32 1.41 -15.93
N GLU A 93 2.44 0.42 -15.94
CA GLU A 93 1.83 -0.13 -17.16
C GLU A 93 1.08 0.95 -17.96
N ALA A 94 0.45 1.91 -17.27
CA ALA A 94 -0.18 3.05 -17.92
C ALA A 94 0.85 3.99 -18.56
N ALA A 95 1.96 4.28 -17.87
CA ALA A 95 3.04 5.12 -18.38
C ALA A 95 3.78 4.49 -19.58
N GLU A 96 3.93 3.16 -19.59
CA GLU A 96 4.58 2.39 -20.66
C GLU A 96 3.79 2.40 -21.98
N LYS A 97 2.51 2.77 -21.95
CA LYS A 97 1.68 2.97 -23.16
C LYS A 97 2.05 4.23 -23.96
N LEU A 98 3.10 4.94 -23.57
CA LEU A 98 3.62 6.09 -24.31
C LEU A 98 4.08 5.67 -25.72
N PRO A 99 3.68 6.37 -26.80
CA PRO A 99 4.01 5.97 -28.16
C PRO A 99 5.51 5.95 -28.46
N THR A 100 5.95 4.99 -29.27
CA THR A 100 7.31 4.95 -29.82
C THR A 100 7.47 6.05 -30.86
N GLY A 101 8.21 7.12 -30.54
CA GLY A 101 8.44 8.26 -31.45
C GLY A 101 8.31 9.63 -30.78
N VAL A 102 7.87 9.67 -29.52
CA VAL A 102 7.83 10.91 -28.73
C VAL A 102 9.24 11.43 -28.42
N SER A 103 9.34 12.74 -28.17
CA SER A 103 10.63 13.37 -27.85
C SER A 103 11.23 12.81 -26.55
N PRO A 104 12.57 12.80 -26.40
CA PRO A 104 13.23 12.41 -25.16
C PRO A 104 12.74 13.21 -23.94
N GLN A 105 12.32 14.47 -24.15
CA GLN A 105 11.75 15.31 -23.11
C GLN A 105 10.38 14.82 -22.65
N ALA A 106 9.53 14.33 -23.55
CA ALA A 106 8.23 13.75 -23.22
C ALA A 106 8.39 12.45 -22.41
N VAL A 107 9.38 11.62 -22.74
CA VAL A 107 9.73 10.42 -21.96
C VAL A 107 10.19 10.82 -20.56
N ALA A 108 11.12 11.77 -20.45
CA ALA A 108 11.63 12.23 -19.16
C ALA A 108 10.53 12.88 -18.30
N PHE A 109 9.63 13.65 -18.91
CA PHE A 109 8.47 14.22 -18.25
C PHE A 109 7.53 13.14 -17.71
N THR A 110 7.19 12.15 -18.54
CA THR A 110 6.29 11.05 -18.15
C THR A 110 6.88 10.23 -17.01
N LYS A 111 8.19 9.93 -17.05
CA LYS A 111 8.90 9.24 -15.96
C LYS A 111 8.87 10.02 -14.64
N ARG A 112 9.07 11.34 -14.70
CA ARG A 112 8.98 12.21 -13.50
C ARG A 112 7.56 12.30 -12.98
N ALA A 113 6.57 12.45 -13.86
CA ALA A 113 5.17 12.48 -13.47
C ALA A 113 4.73 11.16 -12.81
N LEU A 114 5.16 10.01 -13.34
CA LEU A 114 4.94 8.71 -12.72
C LEU A 114 5.48 8.68 -11.29
N LEU A 115 6.75 9.07 -11.08
CA LEU A 115 7.36 9.09 -9.75
C LEU A 115 6.61 10.02 -8.79
N THR A 116 6.17 11.19 -9.25
CA THR A 116 5.35 12.10 -8.44
C THR A 116 4.02 11.48 -8.06
N LEU A 117 3.34 10.77 -8.97
CA LEU A 117 2.05 10.15 -8.71
C LEU A 117 2.15 8.97 -7.75
N GLN A 118 3.20 8.15 -7.87
CA GLN A 118 3.45 7.03 -6.95
C GLN A 118 3.63 7.52 -5.51
N ASN A 119 4.32 8.65 -5.32
CA ASN A 119 4.61 9.22 -4.01
C ASN A 119 3.60 10.28 -3.53
N ASN A 120 2.48 10.48 -4.22
CA ASN A 120 1.49 11.49 -3.83
C ASN A 120 0.46 10.90 -2.86
N PRO A 121 0.46 11.29 -1.57
CA PRO A 121 -0.50 10.77 -0.61
C PRO A 121 -1.87 11.46 -0.70
N SER A 122 -1.95 12.65 -1.29
CA SER A 122 -3.19 13.44 -1.28
C SER A 122 -4.17 13.06 -2.38
N TRP A 123 -3.78 12.19 -3.32
CA TRP A 123 -4.59 11.81 -4.46
C TRP A 123 -5.03 10.36 -4.36
N THR A 124 -6.30 10.11 -4.60
CA THR A 124 -6.84 8.76 -4.74
C THR A 124 -6.19 8.03 -5.92
N PHE A 125 -6.13 6.70 -5.87
CA PHE A 125 -5.59 5.89 -6.98
C PHE A 125 -6.27 6.19 -8.33
N GLY A 126 -7.60 6.36 -8.33
CA GLY A 126 -8.35 6.73 -9.54
C GLY A 126 -7.89 8.05 -10.15
N GLN A 127 -7.59 9.06 -9.33
CA GLN A 127 -7.04 10.35 -9.80
C GLN A 127 -5.63 10.19 -10.37
N LYS A 128 -4.78 9.39 -9.71
CA LYS A 128 -3.42 9.07 -10.19
C LYS A 128 -3.48 8.39 -11.56
N GLN A 129 -4.32 7.37 -11.71
CA GLN A 129 -4.51 6.63 -12.95
C GLN A 129 -5.05 7.51 -14.08
N GLN A 130 -6.03 8.38 -13.78
CA GLN A 130 -6.57 9.32 -14.76
C GLN A 130 -5.50 10.30 -15.24
N MET A 131 -4.65 10.80 -14.34
CA MET A 131 -3.60 11.77 -14.68
C MET A 131 -2.55 11.15 -15.61
N ILE A 132 -1.99 9.99 -15.26
CA ILE A 132 -0.97 9.34 -16.11
C ILE A 132 -1.54 8.96 -17.48
N SER A 133 -2.79 8.49 -17.52
CA SER A 133 -3.48 8.18 -18.78
C SER A 133 -3.71 9.43 -19.63
N SER A 134 -3.97 10.58 -19.00
CA SER A 134 -4.16 11.86 -19.70
C SER A 134 -2.85 12.37 -20.28
N ILE A 135 -1.74 12.22 -19.56
CA ILE A 135 -0.39 12.56 -20.06
C ILE A 135 -0.07 11.72 -21.31
N VAL A 136 -0.23 10.41 -21.23
CA VAL A 136 0.04 9.49 -22.34
C VAL A 136 -0.83 9.79 -23.55
N ARG A 137 -2.13 10.04 -23.32
CA ARG A 137 -3.06 10.45 -24.39
C ARG A 137 -2.67 11.78 -25.02
N GLY A 138 -2.23 12.75 -24.22
CA GLY A 138 -1.78 14.06 -24.68
C GLY A 138 -0.61 13.94 -25.67
N PHE A 139 0.39 13.12 -25.35
CA PHE A 139 1.52 12.88 -26.26
C PHE A 139 1.16 12.00 -27.46
N SER A 140 0.13 11.16 -27.35
CA SER A 140 -0.38 10.35 -28.46
C SER A 140 -1.19 11.16 -29.48
N ALA A 141 -1.70 12.33 -29.08
CA ALA A 141 -2.47 13.23 -29.93
C ALA A 141 -1.62 14.31 -30.62
N LEU A 142 -0.32 14.39 -30.29
CA LEU A 142 0.62 15.28 -30.95
C LEU A 142 1.10 14.63 -32.27
N PRO A 143 1.05 15.36 -33.40
CA PRO A 143 1.46 14.84 -34.71
C PRO A 143 2.96 14.57 -34.81
#